data_AF-A0A383C3U1-F1
#
_entry.id   AF-A0A383C3U1-F1
#
_cell.length_a   1.000
_cell.length_b   1.000
_cell.length_c   1.000
_cell.angle_alpha   90.00
_cell.angle_beta   90.00
_cell.angle_gamma   90.00
#
_symmetry.space_group_name_H-M   'P 1'
#
loop_
_entity.id
_entity.type
_entity.pdbx_description
1 polymer ?
#
loop_
_entity_poly.entity_id
_entity_poly.type
_entity_poly.pdbx_seq_one_letter_code
_entity_poly.pdbx_strand_id
1 'polypeptide(L)' 'ITISMLNSEIMEIDLYVKKFLGPIPLFLFISFISGAFLTLLFFLSAYIKHKHENRSLRKTMKTKEDEIDSLRKNPLRDDH' A
#
# COMPACT_ATOMS: atom_id res chain seq x y z
N ILE A 1 18.15 -11.77 -13.69
CA ILE A 1 18.89 -10.59 -14.18
C ILE A 1 20.40 -10.86 -14.26
N THR A 2 21.05 -11.36 -13.21
CA THR A 2 22.50 -11.64 -13.22
C THR A 2 22.92 -12.69 -14.26
N ILE A 3 22.20 -13.81 -14.36
CA ILE A 3 22.48 -14.85 -15.37
C ILE A 3 22.26 -14.32 -16.79
N SER A 4 21.20 -13.52 -17.00
CA SER A 4 20.94 -12.94 -18.31
C SER A 4 22.02 -11.93 -18.74
N MET A 5 22.73 -11.29 -17.82
CA MET A 5 23.81 -10.34 -18.17
C MET A 5 24.99 -11.03 -18.85
N LEU A 6 25.17 -12.33 -18.64
CA LEU A 6 26.17 -13.12 -19.36
C LEU A 6 25.88 -13.21 -20.87
N ASN A 7 24.63 -12.99 -21.26
CA ASN A 7 24.22 -12.90 -22.66
C ASN A 7 23.56 -11.53 -22.95
N SER A 8 24.42 -10.55 -23.22
CA SER A 8 24.02 -9.17 -23.54
C SER A 8 23.83 -8.93 -25.04
N GLU A 9 23.68 -10.01 -25.83
CA GLU A 9 23.37 -9.87 -27.25
C GLU A 9 22.01 -9.22 -27.47
N ILE A 10 21.92 -8.47 -28.58
CA ILE A 10 20.69 -7.82 -28.99
C ILE A 10 19.80 -8.88 -29.63
N MET A 11 18.64 -9.13 -29.03
CA MET A 11 17.66 -10.09 -29.52
C MET A 11 16.32 -9.39 -29.79
N GLU A 12 15.56 -9.93 -30.74
CA GLU A 12 14.16 -9.55 -30.92
C GLU A 12 13.30 -10.21 -29.84
N ILE A 13 12.67 -9.38 -29.01
CA ILE A 13 11.77 -9.80 -27.94
C ILE A 13 10.36 -9.47 -28.39
N ASP A 14 9.55 -10.51 -28.61
CA ASP A 14 8.13 -10.38 -28.93
C ASP A 14 7.31 -10.34 -27.64
N LEU A 15 6.73 -9.17 -27.32
CA LEU A 15 5.86 -8.99 -26.16
C LEU A 15 4.38 -9.18 -26.50
N TYR A 16 4.05 -9.86 -27.60
CA TYR A 16 2.71 -10.08 -28.17
C TYR A 16 1.98 -8.81 -28.64
N VAL A 17 2.22 -7.67 -27.99
CA VAL A 17 1.68 -6.36 -28.36
C VAL A 17 2.62 -5.61 -29.29
N LYS A 18 3.93 -5.77 -29.06
CA LYS A 18 4.98 -5.12 -29.85
C LYS A 18 6.28 -5.89 -29.73
N LYS A 19 7.01 -5.96 -30.83
CA LYS A 19 8.36 -6.49 -30.86
C LYS A 19 9.36 -5.39 -30.53
N PHE A 20 10.35 -5.71 -29.72
CA PHE A 20 11.43 -4.80 -29.35
C PHE A 20 12.78 -5.44 -29.61
N LEU A 21 13.74 -4.64 -30.03
CA LEU A 21 15.12 -5.08 -30.22
C LEU A 21 15.95 -4.60 -29.03
N GLY A 22 16.56 -5.51 -28.28
CA GLY A 22 17.43 -5.13 -27.17
C GLY A 22 17.87 -6.31 -26.30
N PRO A 23 18.77 -6.04 -25.34
CA PRO A 23 19.30 -7.08 -24.46
C PRO A 23 18.24 -7.48 -23.41
N ILE A 24 18.01 -8.79 -23.27
CA ILE A 24 17.06 -9.38 -22.29
C ILE A 24 17.24 -8.83 -20.86
N PRO A 25 18.46 -8.64 -20.32
CA PRO A 25 18.66 -8.07 -18.98
C PRO A 25 17.93 -6.75 -18.73
N LEU A 26 17.88 -5.88 -19.73
CA LEU A 26 17.26 -4.56 -19.62
C LEU A 26 15.75 -4.68 -19.41
N PHE A 27 15.10 -5.55 -20.17
CA PHE A 27 13.66 -5.82 -20.05
C PHE A 27 13.30 -6.43 -18.70
N LEU A 28 14.11 -7.39 -18.23
CA LEU A 28 13.92 -7.99 -16.90
C LEU A 28 14.10 -6.96 -15.79
N PHE A 29 15.07 -6.05 -15.92
CA PHE A 29 15.29 -5.00 -14.95
C PHE A 29 14.13 -3.99 -14.88
N ILE A 30 13.64 -3.53 -16.03
CA ILE A 30 12.48 -2.62 -16.10
C ILE A 30 11.21 -3.31 -15.55
N SER A 31 11.00 -4.59 -15.88
CA SER A 31 9.88 -5.38 -15.36
C SER A 31 9.96 -5.54 -13.84
N PHE A 32 11.16 -5.74 -13.30
CA PHE A 32 11.37 -5.82 -11.86
C PHE A 32 11.08 -4.48 -11.16
N ILE A 33 11.60 -3.37 -11.69
CA ILE A 33 11.36 -2.03 -11.11
C ILE A 33 9.88 -1.68 -11.15
N SER A 34 9.21 -1.92 -12.28
CA SER A 34 7.78 -1.63 -12.41
C SER A 34 6.94 -2.46 -11.43
N GLY A 35 7.24 -3.75 -11.28
CA GLY A 35 6.57 -4.60 -10.29
C GLY A 35 6.79 -4.14 -8.84
N ALA A 36 8.04 -3.80 -8.48
CA ALA A 36 8.36 -3.26 -7.17
C ALA A 36 7.65 -1.93 -6.89
N PHE A 37 7.61 -1.05 -7.89
CA PHE A 37 6.93 0.24 -7.80
C PHE A 37 5.41 0.09 -7.63
N LEU A 38 4.77 -0.79 -8.41
CA LEU A 38 3.35 -1.10 -8.22
C LEU A 38 3.06 -1.62 -6.81
N THR A 39 3.88 -2.55 -6.32
CA THR A 39 3.72 -3.13 -4.99
C THR A 39 3.83 -2.04 -3.91
N LEU A 40 4.77 -1.11 -4.05
CA LEU A 40 4.91 0.03 -3.15
C LEU A 40 3.69 0.94 -3.16
N LEU A 41 3.12 1.22 -4.34
CA LEU A 41 1.90 2.03 -4.46
C LEU A 41 0.70 1.38 -3.76
N PHE A 42 0.51 0.07 -3.94
CA PHE A 42 -0.56 -0.66 -3.24
C PHE A 42 -0.35 -0.65 -1.73
N PHE A 43 0.88 -0.87 -1.27
CA PHE A 43 1.22 -0.81 0.15
C PHE A 43 0.97 0.58 0.74
N LEU A 44 1.35 1.64 0.03
CA LEU A 44 1.13 3.02 0.47
C LEU A 44 -0.36 3.36 0.57
N SER A 45 -1.16 2.95 -0.42
CA SER A 45 -2.62 3.10 -0.38
C SER A 45 -3.22 2.42 0.85
N ALA A 46 -2.85 1.16 1.11
CA ALA A 46 -3.31 0.42 2.28
C ALA A 46 -2.87 1.10 3.60
N TYR A 47 -1.63 1.57 3.67
CA TYR A 47 -1.11 2.28 4.83
C TYR A 47 -1.91 3.57 5.13
N ILE A 48 -2.20 4.38 4.10
CA ILE A 48 -3.00 5.60 4.25
C ILE A 48 -4.40 5.27 4.77
N LYS A 49 -5.04 4.24 4.21
CA LYS A 49 -6.36 3.76 4.66
C LYS A 49 -6.34 3.36 6.14
N HIS A 50 -5.40 2.50 6.53
CA HIS A 50 -5.29 2.06 7.93
C HIS A 50 -4.95 3.19 8.89
N LYS A 51 -4.10 4.14 8.48
CA LYS A 51 -3.79 5.33 9.28
C LYS A 51 -5.03 6.20 9.48
N HIS A 52 -5.86 6.36 8.46
CA HIS A 52 -7.12 7.08 8.55
C HIS A 52 -8.11 6.37 9.49
N GLU A 53 -8.30 5.06 9.32
CA GLU A 53 -9.16 4.23 10.17
C GLU A 53 -8.73 4.30 11.64
N ASN A 54 -7.43 4.15 11.93
CA ASN A 54 -6.90 4.24 13.29
C ASN A 54 -7.16 5.62 13.92
N ARG A 55 -7.03 6.70 13.14
CA ARG A 55 -7.36 8.06 13.63
C ARG A 55 -8.84 8.20 13.93
N SER A 56 -9.72 7.60 13.11
CA SER A 56 -11.16 7.59 13.34
C SER A 56 -11.51 6.81 14.62
N LEU A 57 -10.99 5.59 14.76
CA LEU A 57 -11.21 4.74 15.93
C LEU A 57 -10.74 5.41 17.22
N ARG A 58 -9.58 6.06 17.22
CA ARG A 58 -9.09 6.82 18.38
C ARG A 58 -10.01 7.96 18.78
N LYS A 59 -10.61 8.66 17.82
CA LYS A 59 -11.59 9.72 18.12
C LYS A 59 -12.84 9.12 18.75
N THR A 60 -13.41 8.07 18.16
CA THR A 60 -14.60 7.39 18.69
C THR A 60 -14.35 6.83 20.09
N MET A 61 -13.19 6.21 20.33
CA MET A 61 -12.81 5.71 21.66
C MET A 61 -12.80 6.84 22.68
N LYS A 62 -12.13 7.96 22.36
CA LYS A 62 -12.08 9.11 23.25
C LYS A 62 -13.47 9.66 23.57
N THR A 63 -14.33 9.82 22.57
CA THR A 63 -15.71 10.29 22.79
C THR A 63 -16.48 9.36 23.74
N LYS A 64 -16.35 8.04 23.56
CA LYS A 64 -16.99 7.07 24.45
C LYS A 64 -16.42 7.08 25.87
N GLU A 65 -15.11 7.29 26.01
CA GLU A 65 -14.49 7.48 27.33
C GLU A 65 -15.02 8.73 28.03
N ASP A 66 -15.08 9.85 27.31
CA ASP A 66 -15.61 11.12 27.83
C ASP A 66 -17.09 10.99 28.25
N GLU A 67 -17.91 10.23 27.49
CA GLU A 67 -19.30 9.91 27.83
C GLU A 67 -19.42 9.07 29.11
N ILE A 68 -18.63 8.00 29.23
CA ILE A 68 -18.61 7.15 30.43
C ILE A 68 -18.17 7.95 31.66
N ASP A 69 -17.15 8.78 31.53
CA ASP A 69 -16.68 9.63 32.63
C ASP A 69 -17.69 10.71 33.00
N SER A 70 -18.44 11.24 32.04
CA SER A 70 -19.57 12.14 32.30
C SER A 70 -20.66 11.44 33.12
N LEU A 71 -21.07 10.23 32.70
CA LEU A 71 -22.06 9.41 33.42
C LEU A 71 -21.60 9.03 34.83
N ARG A 72 -20.30 8.77 35.03
CA ARG A 72 -19.72 8.49 36.36
C ARG A 72 -19.75 9.70 37.28
N LYS A 73 -19.54 10.90 36.75
CA LYS A 73 -19.51 12.16 37.53
C LYS A 73 -20.90 12.70 37.81
N ASN A 74 -21.87 12.41 36.96
CA ASN A 74 -23.27 12.73 37.16
C ASN A 74 -24.11 11.45 37.03
N PRO A 75 -24.05 10.54 38.04
CA PRO A 75 -24.84 9.32 38.01
C PRO A 75 -26.30 9.74 37.85
N LEU A 76 -26.91 9.32 36.74
CA LEU A 76 -28.24 9.71 36.26
C LEU A 76 -29.15 10.15 37.41
N ARG A 77 -29.45 11.45 37.50
CA ARG A 77 -30.70 11.89 38.12
C ARG A 77 -31.80 11.46 37.15
N ASP A 78 -32.15 10.19 37.23
CA ASP A 78 -33.38 9.66 36.66
C ASP A 78 -34.52 10.09 37.60
N ASP A 79 -34.72 11.41 37.69
CA ASP A 79 -35.88 12.01 38.32
C ASP A 79 -36.86 12.31 37.19
N HIS A 80 -37.49 11.28 36.60
CA HIS A 80 -38.85 11.31 36.00
C HIS A 80 -39.25 9.95 35.42
#